data_AF-A0A1Y2GQR3-F1
#
_entry.id   AF-A0A1Y2GQR3-F1
#
_cell.length_a   1.000
_cell.length_b   1.000
_cell.length_c   1.000
_cell.angle_alpha   90.00
_cell.angle_beta   90.00
_cell.angle_gamma   90.00
#
_symmetry.space_group_name_H-M   'P 1'
#
loop_
_entity.id
_entity.type
_entity.pdbx_description
1 polymer ?
#
loop_
_entity_poly.entity_id
_entity_poly.type
_entity_poly.pdbx_seq_one_letter_code
_entity_poly.pdbx_strand_id
1 'polypeptide(L)'
;MAQNFDEAAQRELSKFLEAEQAKARLQQSIHTFCDLAFDKCVTKIGNKLDRSEEACLANTVDRFLDTSLFIVRRLEETKGSM
;
A
#
# COMPACT_ATOMS: atom_id res chain seq x y z
N MET A 1 4.63 28.96 -18.69
CA MET A 1 3.17 28.94 -18.91
C MET A 1 2.49 29.12 -17.57
N ALA A 2 1.98 30.31 -17.27
CA ALA A 2 1.19 30.55 -16.06
C ALA A 2 -0.27 30.33 -16.43
N GLN A 3 -0.81 29.16 -16.08
CA GLN A 3 -2.23 28.87 -16.23
C GLN A 3 -2.96 29.56 -15.08
N ASN A 4 -3.67 30.64 -15.38
CA ASN A 4 -4.49 31.37 -14.42
C ASN A 4 -5.81 30.60 -14.26
N PHE A 5 -5.80 29.58 -13.40
CA PHE A 5 -7.01 28.85 -13.05
C PHE A 5 -7.86 29.71 -12.10
N ASP A 6 -9.17 29.73 -12.34
CA ASP A 6 -10.15 30.20 -11.35
C ASP A 6 -10.01 29.37 -10.06
N GLU A 7 -10.23 30.00 -8.90
CA GLU A 7 -10.13 29.38 -7.57
C GLU A 7 -10.94 28.08 -7.46
N ALA A 8 -12.12 28.00 -8.11
CA ALA A 8 -12.92 26.79 -8.17
C ALA A 8 -12.22 25.66 -8.94
N ALA A 9 -11.63 25.98 -10.10
CA ALA A 9 -10.86 25.02 -10.90
C ALA A 9 -9.60 24.56 -10.18
N GLN A 10 -8.92 25.45 -9.44
CA GLN A 10 -7.75 25.07 -8.63
C GLN A 10 -8.13 24.11 -7.49
N ARG A 11 -9.27 24.33 -6.83
CA ARG A 11 -9.78 23.43 -5.78
C ARG A 11 -10.15 22.06 -6.33
N GLU A 12 -10.81 22.01 -7.50
CA GLU A 12 -11.15 20.74 -8.16
C GLU A 12 -9.90 19.97 -8.57
N LEU A 13 -8.92 20.66 -9.16
CA LEU A 13 -7.64 20.07 -9.53
C LEU A 13 -6.88 19.52 -8.30
N SER A 14 -6.88 20.24 -7.18
CA SER A 14 -6.26 19.74 -5.94
C SER A 14 -6.89 18.43 -5.49
N LYS A 15 -8.23 18.37 -5.45
CA LYS A 15 -8.96 17.14 -5.08
C LYS A 15 -8.66 15.98 -6.03
N PHE A 16 -8.61 16.26 -7.34
CA PHE A 16 -8.27 15.26 -8.34
C PHE A 16 -6.85 14.73 -8.12
N LEU A 17 -5.87 15.62 -7.94
CA LEU A 17 -4.48 15.24 -7.68
C LEU A 17 -4.33 14.44 -6.40
N GLU A 18 -5.01 14.82 -5.32
CA GLU A 18 -5.00 14.06 -4.06
C GLU A 18 -5.53 12.63 -4.24
N ALA A 19 -6.62 12.47 -5.00
CA ALA A 19 -7.19 11.17 -5.31
C ALA A 19 -6.25 10.31 -6.17
N GLU A 20 -5.65 10.88 -7.22
CA GLU A 20 -4.71 10.16 -8.07
C GLU A 20 -3.41 9.80 -7.32
N GLN A 21 -2.91 10.69 -6.46
CA GLN A 21 -1.78 10.38 -5.60
C GLN A 21 -2.10 9.26 -4.61
N ALA A 22 -3.31 9.22 -4.05
CA ALA A 22 -3.74 8.13 -3.17
C ALA A 22 -3.75 6.78 -3.92
N LYS A 23 -4.26 6.76 -5.16
CA LYS A 23 -4.22 5.58 -6.03
C LYS A 23 -2.78 5.15 -6.32
N ALA A 24 -1.91 6.10 -6.65
CA ALA A 24 -0.50 5.82 -6.95
C ALA A 24 0.23 5.21 -5.74
N ARG A 25 -0.01 5.74 -4.53
CA ARG A 25 0.53 5.16 -3.28
C ARG A 25 0.03 3.74 -3.04
N LEU A 26 -1.26 3.49 -3.27
CA LEU A 26 -1.83 2.13 -3.14
C LEU A 26 -1.17 1.17 -4.13
N GLN A 27 -0.99 1.56 -5.39
CA GLN A 27 -0.31 0.73 -6.40
C GLN A 27 1.13 0.43 -6.02
N GLN A 28 1.87 1.40 -5.49
CA GLN A 28 3.23 1.17 -5.00
C GLN A 28 3.27 0.15 -3.85
N SER A 29 2.33 0.24 -2.91
CA SER A 29 2.19 -0.76 -1.85
C SER A 29 1.86 -2.15 -2.40
N ILE A 30 0.96 -2.24 -3.38
CA ILE A 30 0.63 -3.51 -4.06
C ILE A 30 1.89 -4.13 -4.68
N HIS A 31 2.67 -3.36 -5.44
CA HIS A 31 3.92 -3.85 -6.02
C HIS A 31 4.90 -4.35 -4.95
N THR A 32 5.07 -3.58 -3.88
CA THR A 32 5.93 -3.96 -2.74
C THR A 32 5.49 -5.30 -2.12
N PHE A 33 4.19 -5.50 -1.95
CA PHE A 33 3.66 -6.75 -1.41
C PHE A 33 3.79 -7.91 -2.38
N CYS A 34 3.59 -7.68 -3.68
CA CYS A 34 3.80 -8.69 -4.71
C CYS A 34 5.25 -9.19 -4.70
N ASP A 35 6.23 -8.28 -4.69
CA ASP A 35 7.65 -8.65 -4.67
C ASP A 35 8.00 -9.44 -3.40
N LEU A 36 7.61 -8.93 -2.24
CA LEU A 36 7.85 -9.58 -0.95
C LEU A 36 7.21 -10.97 -0.86
N ALA A 37 5.96 -11.09 -1.28
CA ALA A 37 5.19 -12.31 -1.17
C ALA A 37 5.68 -13.35 -2.19
N PHE A 38 6.09 -12.91 -3.38
CA PHE A 38 6.72 -13.77 -4.37
C PHE A 38 7.99 -14.43 -3.81
N ASP A 39 8.94 -13.61 -3.32
CA ASP A 39 10.21 -14.09 -2.78
C ASP A 39 10.05 -15.04 -1.58
N LYS A 40 8.99 -14.85 -0.77
CA LYS A 40 8.75 -15.65 0.44
C LYS A 40 7.94 -16.91 0.19
N CYS A 41 6.96 -16.86 -0.70
CA CYS A 41 5.92 -17.88 -0.79
C CYS A 41 6.04 -18.74 -2.04
N VAL A 42 6.58 -18.23 -3.15
CA VAL A 42 6.65 -18.97 -4.41
C VAL A 42 7.92 -19.79 -4.42
N THR A 43 7.77 -21.12 -4.40
CA THR A 43 8.92 -22.05 -4.31
C THR A 43 9.23 -22.74 -5.64
N LYS A 44 8.22 -22.81 -6.51
CA LYS A 44 8.31 -23.44 -7.83
C LYS A 44 7.49 -22.65 -8.83
N ILE A 45 8.00 -22.50 -10.05
CA ILE A 45 7.27 -21.84 -11.12
C ILE A 45 6.45 -22.89 -11.87
N GLY A 46 5.14 -22.68 -11.91
CA GLY A 46 4.20 -23.55 -12.63
C GLY A 46 3.00 -22.76 -13.14
N ASN A 47 2.08 -23.46 -13.80
CA ASN A 47 0.89 -22.82 -14.41
C ASN A 47 -0.19 -22.41 -13.39
N LYS A 48 0.00 -22.77 -12.12
CA LYS A 48 -0.88 -22.43 -11.01
C LYS A 48 -0.09 -22.47 -9.70
N LEU A 49 -0.55 -21.68 -8.75
CA LEU A 49 -0.11 -21.78 -7.36
C LEU A 49 -0.67 -23.06 -6.76
N ASP A 50 0.10 -23.71 -5.90
CA ASP A 50 -0.46 -24.75 -5.06
C ASP A 50 -1.16 -24.17 -3.81
N ARG A 51 -1.92 -25.01 -3.10
CA ARG A 51 -2.69 -24.58 -1.94
C ARG A 51 -1.82 -23.99 -0.82
N SER A 52 -0.57 -24.44 -0.69
CA SER A 52 0.35 -23.89 0.32
C SER A 52 0.87 -22.51 -0.09
N GLU A 53 1.16 -22.30 -1.37
CA GLU A 53 1.57 -21.00 -1.91
C GLU A 53 0.43 -19.98 -1.80
N GLU A 54 -0.80 -20.34 -2.18
CA GLU A 54 -1.99 -19.49 -2.03
C GLU A 54 -2.21 -19.06 -0.57
N ALA A 55 -2.15 -20.01 0.35
CA ALA A 55 -2.29 -19.73 1.77
C ALA A 55 -1.14 -18.85 2.31
N CYS A 56 0.10 -19.09 1.85
CA CYS A 56 1.24 -18.28 2.24
C CYS A 56 1.11 -16.83 1.77
N LEU A 57 0.70 -16.60 0.51
CA LEU A 57 0.54 -15.26 -0.06
C LEU A 57 -0.48 -14.44 0.74
N ALA A 58 -1.66 -15.00 1.01
CA ALA A 58 -2.70 -14.35 1.81
C ALA A 58 -2.18 -13.99 3.21
N ASN A 59 -1.62 -14.98 3.92
CA ASN A 59 -1.07 -14.75 5.27
C ASN A 59 0.09 -13.76 5.30
N THR A 60 0.93 -13.72 4.26
CA THR A 60 2.10 -12.83 4.23
C THR A 60 1.67 -11.37 4.13
N VAL A 61 0.69 -11.07 3.28
CA VAL A 61 0.17 -9.70 3.15
C VAL A 61 -0.59 -9.29 4.40
N ASP A 62 -1.51 -10.13 4.90
CA ASP A 62 -2.27 -9.84 6.12
C ASP A 62 -1.38 -9.57 7.32
N ARG A 63 -0.38 -10.44 7.56
CA ARG A 63 0.55 -10.28 8.69
C ARG A 63 1.42 -9.05 8.54
N PHE A 64 1.80 -8.66 7.33
CA PHE A 64 2.56 -7.44 7.11
C PHE A 64 1.73 -6.20 7.46
N LEU A 65 0.46 -6.15 7.03
CA LEU A 65 -0.46 -5.06 7.35
C LEU A 65 -0.74 -4.98 8.86
N ASP A 66 -1.03 -6.11 9.50
CA ASP A 66 -1.28 -6.20 10.95
C ASP A 66 -0.07 -5.69 11.75
N THR A 67 1.13 -6.14 11.38
CA THR A 67 2.36 -5.74 12.06
C THR A 67 2.65 -4.26 11.84
N SER A 68 2.44 -3.74 10.62
CA SER A 68 2.63 -2.33 10.30
C SER A 68 1.69 -1.45 11.12
N LEU A 69 0.41 -1.82 11.21
CA LEU A 69 -0.58 -1.09 11.99
C LEU A 69 -0.28 -1.15 13.49
N PHE A 70 0.15 -2.31 14.00
CA PHE A 70 0.58 -2.45 15.38
C PHE A 70 1.75 -1.51 15.71
N ILE A 71 2.77 -1.45 14.84
CA ILE A 71 3.92 -0.56 15.03
C ILE A 71 3.47 0.90 15.02
N VAL A 72 2.65 1.32 14.06
CA VAL A 72 2.15 2.70 13.98
C VAL A 72 1.40 3.09 15.25
N ARG A 73 0.46 2.25 15.70
CA ARG A 73 -0.29 2.49 16.95
C ARG A 73 0.64 2.63 18.15
N ARG A 74 1.65 1.75 18.26
CA ARG A 74 2.63 1.80 19.35
C ARG A 74 3.47 3.08 19.33
N LEU A 75 3.84 3.57 18.14
CA LEU A 75 4.56 4.83 17.98
C LEU A 75 3.68 6.02 18.36
N GLU A 76 2.41 6.02 18.00
CA GLU A 76 1.44 7.07 18.38
C GLU A 76 1.25 7.15 19.89
N GLU A 77 1.09 6.01 20.57
CA GLU A 77 1.04 5.92 22.03
C GLU A 77 2.30 6.48 22.69
N THR A 78 3.47 6.11 22.15
CA THR A 78 4.76 6.56 22.69
C THR A 78 4.94 8.07 22.51
N LYS A 79 4.51 8.62 21.36
CA LYS A 79 4.54 10.07 21.10
C LYS A 79 3.63 10.86 22.05
N GLY A 80 2.52 10.28 22.51
CA GLY A 80 1.62 10.91 23.49
C GLY A 80 2.12 10.84 24.94
N SER A 81 3.16 10.06 25.21
CA SER A 81 3.78 9.90 26.54
C SER A 81 5.06 10.75 26.71
N MET A 82 5.48 11.47 25.68
CA MET A 82 6.53 12.51 25.73
C MET A 82 5.87 13.89 25.78
#